data_AF-L7QWA6-F1
#
_entry.id   AF-L7QWA6-F1
#
_cell.length_a   1.000
_cell.length_b   1.000
_cell.length_c   1.000
_cell.angle_alpha   90.00
_cell.angle_beta   90.00
_cell.angle_gamma   90.00
#
_symmetry.space_group_name_H-M   'P 1'
#
loop_
_entity.id
_entity.type
_entity.pdbx_description
1 polymer ?
#
loop_
_entity_poly.entity_id
_entity_poly.type
_entity_poly.pdbx_seq_one_letter_code
_entity_poly.pdbx_strand_id
1 'polypeptide(L)'
;LICETYHLMKDILGMRQDEMSLVFEEWNKGELDSFLIEITRDILNYKDENNVELLPKIRDTAGQKGTGKWTGISALEYGVPVTLIGEAVFARCLSALKDERVKANKILPGSTNKFTGDRKEFLDHLRKALYASKIISYAQGFMLLREAAKVNNWNLNYGSIALMWRGGCIIRSAFLGNIKDAYTKNPQLTNLLLDPYFTERIKVSHNSMRKIVAEAALCGVPTSAFSTALAFYDGYRSEFLPANLLQAQR
;
A
#
# COMPACT_ATOMS: atom_id res chain seq x y z
N LEU A 1 1.94 -3.12 0.28
CA LEU A 1 0.61 -3.17 0.91
C LEU A 1 0.10 -4.59 1.11
N ILE A 2 -0.59 -5.26 0.18
CA ILE A 2 -1.13 -6.62 0.43
C ILE A 2 -0.02 -7.63 0.80
N CYS A 3 1.11 -7.62 0.10
CA CYS A 3 2.26 -8.47 0.45
C CYS A 3 2.83 -8.16 1.84
N GLU A 4 2.81 -6.90 2.27
CA GLU A 4 3.26 -6.51 3.61
C GLU A 4 2.26 -6.95 4.68
N THR A 5 0.96 -6.87 4.39
CA THR A 5 -0.09 -7.44 5.24
C THR A 5 0.12 -8.95 5.43
N TYR A 6 0.34 -9.68 4.34
CA TYR A 6 0.69 -11.11 4.40
C TYR A 6 1.94 -11.35 5.25
N HIS A 7 3.00 -10.58 5.05
CA HIS A 7 4.26 -10.72 5.80
C HIS A 7 4.05 -10.51 7.30
N LEU A 8 3.26 -9.51 7.68
CA LEU A 8 2.93 -9.24 9.09
C LEU A 8 2.08 -10.36 9.70
N MET A 9 1.06 -10.86 9.00
CA MET A 9 0.27 -12.01 9.47
C MET A 9 1.12 -13.25 9.67
N LYS A 10 2.08 -13.49 8.76
CA LYS A 10 2.94 -14.66 8.82
C LYS A 10 4.01 -14.55 9.91
N ASP A 11 4.80 -13.48 9.90
CA ASP A 11 6.04 -13.42 10.68
C ASP A 11 5.87 -12.73 12.04
N ILE A 12 4.85 -11.88 12.20
CA ILE A 12 4.50 -11.29 13.52
C ILE A 12 3.46 -12.15 14.24
N LEU A 13 2.38 -12.53 13.55
CA LEU A 13 1.28 -13.27 14.17
C LEU A 13 1.41 -14.79 14.07
N GLY A 14 2.36 -15.32 13.31
CA GLY A 14 2.56 -16.77 13.16
C GLY A 14 1.38 -17.48 12.50
N MET A 15 0.58 -16.78 11.70
CA MET A 15 -0.65 -17.34 11.13
C MET A 15 -0.33 -18.38 10.06
N ARG A 16 -1.21 -19.39 9.94
CA ARG A 16 -1.21 -20.33 8.81
C ARG A 16 -1.95 -19.73 7.62
N GLN A 17 -1.71 -20.25 6.42
CA GLN A 17 -2.31 -19.69 5.20
C GLN A 17 -3.83 -19.87 5.15
N ASP A 18 -4.36 -20.97 5.68
CA ASP A 18 -5.80 -21.19 5.80
C ASP A 18 -6.46 -20.13 6.68
N GLU A 19 -5.84 -19.78 7.82
CA GLU A 19 -6.31 -18.70 8.68
C GLU A 19 -6.22 -17.33 8.00
N MET A 20 -5.12 -17.05 7.28
CA MET A 20 -4.97 -15.80 6.53
C MET A 20 -6.03 -15.69 5.42
N SER A 21 -6.31 -16.78 4.72
CA SER A 21 -7.33 -16.85 3.68
C SER A 21 -8.70 -16.43 4.21
N LEU A 22 -9.12 -16.96 5.37
CA LEU A 22 -10.37 -16.58 6.03
C LEU A 22 -10.43 -15.09 6.38
N VAL A 23 -9.30 -14.51 6.83
CA VAL A 23 -9.22 -13.07 7.11
C VAL A 23 -9.37 -12.24 5.82
N PHE A 24 -8.69 -12.61 4.74
CA PHE A 24 -8.86 -11.93 3.46
C PHE A 24 -10.27 -12.11 2.88
N GLU A 25 -10.92 -13.26 3.09
CA GLU A 25 -12.32 -13.48 2.74
C GLU A 25 -13.26 -12.53 3.50
N GLU A 26 -13.07 -12.38 4.80
CA GLU A 26 -13.83 -11.43 5.63
C GLU A 26 -13.61 -9.99 5.14
N TRP A 27 -12.35 -9.60 4.91
CA TRP A 27 -12.03 -8.25 4.44
C TRP A 27 -12.60 -7.94 3.06
N ASN A 28 -12.70 -8.93 2.19
CA ASN A 28 -13.30 -8.78 0.86
C ASN A 28 -14.81 -8.54 0.91
N LYS A 29 -15.49 -8.83 2.04
CA LYS A 29 -16.92 -8.55 2.23
C LYS A 29 -17.17 -7.09 2.68
N GLY A 30 -16.11 -6.32 2.96
CA GLY A 30 -16.19 -4.96 3.50
C GLY A 30 -15.55 -3.90 2.59
N GLU A 31 -14.98 -2.87 3.20
CA GLU A 31 -14.39 -1.72 2.47
C GLU A 31 -13.16 -2.06 1.63
N LEU A 32 -12.55 -3.22 1.88
CA LEU A 32 -11.41 -3.75 1.12
C LEU A 32 -11.82 -4.61 -0.09
N ASP A 33 -13.13 -4.79 -0.34
CA ASP A 33 -13.64 -5.46 -1.53
C ASP A 33 -12.88 -5.03 -2.79
N SER A 34 -12.15 -5.98 -3.36
CA SER A 34 -11.34 -5.75 -4.56
C SER A 34 -10.87 -7.06 -5.16
N PHE A 35 -10.65 -7.05 -6.47
CA PHE A 35 -10.13 -8.21 -7.19
C PHE A 35 -8.80 -8.72 -6.60
N LEU A 36 -7.90 -7.82 -6.19
CA LEU A 36 -6.62 -8.22 -5.60
C LEU A 36 -6.75 -8.87 -4.22
N ILE A 37 -7.74 -8.47 -3.42
CA ILE A 37 -8.01 -9.10 -2.12
C ILE A 37 -8.67 -10.47 -2.33
N GLU A 38 -9.63 -10.56 -3.26
CA GLU A 38 -10.28 -11.80 -3.69
C GLU A 38 -9.26 -12.86 -4.13
N ILE A 39 -8.40 -12.54 -5.10
CA ILE A 39 -7.40 -13.54 -5.56
C ILE A 39 -6.35 -13.84 -4.49
N THR A 40 -6.09 -12.93 -3.54
CA THR A 40 -5.16 -13.21 -2.43
C THR A 40 -5.72 -14.29 -1.51
N ARG A 41 -7.02 -14.25 -1.19
CA ARG A 41 -7.72 -15.35 -0.50
C ARG A 41 -7.53 -16.66 -1.26
N ASP A 42 -7.79 -16.66 -2.57
CA ASP A 42 -7.71 -17.87 -3.38
C ASP A 42 -6.29 -18.43 -3.46
N ILE A 43 -5.29 -17.56 -3.61
CA ILE A 43 -3.86 -17.94 -3.62
C ILE A 43 -3.46 -18.60 -2.30
N LEU A 44 -3.87 -18.03 -1.16
CA LEU A 44 -3.57 -18.58 0.17
C LEU A 44 -4.26 -19.93 0.41
N ASN A 45 -5.40 -20.17 -0.22
CA ASN A 45 -6.13 -21.44 -0.11
C ASN A 45 -5.69 -22.49 -1.15
N TYR A 46 -4.88 -22.11 -2.13
CA TYR A 46 -4.53 -22.99 -3.24
C TYR A 46 -3.50 -24.06 -2.83
N LYS A 47 -3.81 -25.31 -3.17
CA LYS A 47 -2.93 -26.47 -2.97
C LYS A 47 -2.61 -27.12 -4.32
N ASP A 48 -1.39 -27.64 -4.44
CA ASP A 48 -0.95 -28.39 -5.61
C ASP A 48 -1.53 -29.81 -5.67
N GLU A 49 -1.13 -30.57 -6.69
CA GLU A 49 -1.57 -31.96 -6.93
C GLU A 49 -1.26 -32.92 -5.77
N ASN A 50 -0.28 -32.57 -4.92
CA ASN A 50 0.11 -33.34 -3.74
C ASN A 50 -0.58 -32.84 -2.46
N ASN A 51 -1.59 -31.97 -2.57
CA ASN A 51 -2.30 -31.34 -1.46
C ASN A 51 -1.39 -30.47 -0.56
N VAL A 52 -0.31 -29.91 -1.13
CA VAL A 52 0.62 -29.00 -0.44
C VAL A 52 0.35 -27.57 -0.86
N GLU A 53 0.40 -26.62 0.08
CA GLU A 53 0.26 -25.19 -0.20
C GLU A 53 1.29 -24.73 -1.25
N LEU A 54 0.82 -24.09 -2.32
CA LEU A 54 1.70 -23.71 -3.44
C LEU A 54 2.52 -22.45 -3.12
N LEU A 55 1.93 -21.45 -2.45
CA LEU A 55 2.54 -20.14 -2.25
C LEU A 55 3.97 -20.19 -1.66
N PRO A 56 4.30 -21.02 -0.64
CA PRO A 56 5.65 -21.10 -0.08
C PRO A 56 6.68 -21.71 -1.05
N LYS A 57 6.24 -22.42 -2.09
CA LYS A 57 7.11 -23.00 -3.12
C LYS A 57 7.43 -22.01 -4.24
N ILE A 58 6.68 -20.90 -4.34
CA ILE A 58 6.94 -19.87 -5.35
C ILE A 58 8.18 -19.07 -4.96
N ARG A 59 9.10 -18.91 -5.91
CA ARG A 59 10.33 -18.12 -5.70
C ARG A 59 9.98 -16.65 -5.42
N ASP A 60 10.52 -16.10 -4.34
CA ASP A 60 10.31 -14.72 -3.86
C ASP A 60 11.11 -13.67 -4.65
N THR A 61 11.06 -13.74 -5.99
CA THR A 61 11.70 -12.82 -6.91
C THR A 61 10.66 -12.24 -7.86
N ALA A 62 10.24 -11.00 -7.62
CA ALA A 62 9.19 -10.36 -8.41
C ALA A 62 9.73 -9.72 -9.69
N GLY A 63 9.25 -10.18 -10.85
CA GLY A 63 9.50 -9.52 -12.12
C GLY A 63 8.70 -8.23 -12.32
N GLN A 64 9.06 -7.45 -13.33
CA GLN A 64 8.31 -6.27 -13.75
C GLN A 64 8.49 -5.97 -15.24
N LYS A 65 7.47 -5.38 -15.87
CA LYS A 65 7.47 -5.01 -17.30
C LYS A 65 7.67 -3.50 -17.55
N GLY A 66 8.03 -2.73 -16.53
CA GLY A 66 8.46 -1.33 -16.66
C GLY A 66 7.45 -0.24 -16.30
N THR A 67 6.14 -0.50 -16.37
CA THR A 67 5.13 0.55 -16.13
C THR A 67 5.20 1.20 -14.74
N GLY A 68 5.48 0.41 -13.69
CA GLY A 68 5.72 0.97 -12.36
C GLY A 68 6.95 1.89 -12.30
N LYS A 69 8.04 1.49 -12.98
CA LYS A 69 9.26 2.31 -13.11
C LYS A 69 8.94 3.62 -13.83
N TRP A 70 8.16 3.57 -14.92
CA TRP A 70 7.75 4.78 -15.65
C TRP A 70 6.93 5.73 -14.79
N THR A 71 5.99 5.23 -13.98
CA THR A 71 5.26 6.08 -13.03
C THR A 71 6.21 6.76 -12.03
N GLY A 72 7.21 6.04 -11.51
CA GLY A 72 8.22 6.62 -10.62
C GLY A 72 9.08 7.70 -11.30
N ILE A 73 9.47 7.47 -12.57
CA ILE A 73 10.22 8.45 -13.37
C ILE A 73 9.35 9.71 -13.60
N SER A 74 8.12 9.55 -14.06
CA SER A 74 7.21 10.70 -14.28
C SER A 74 6.92 11.45 -12.98
N ALA A 75 6.83 10.77 -11.84
CA ALA A 75 6.67 11.43 -10.55
C ALA A 75 7.86 12.34 -10.21
N LEU A 76 9.09 11.90 -10.48
CA LEU A 76 10.29 12.72 -10.30
C LEU A 76 10.36 13.87 -11.30
N GLU A 77 10.05 13.61 -12.58
CA GLU A 77 10.03 14.64 -13.64
C GLU A 77 9.03 15.76 -13.34
N TYR A 78 7.83 15.41 -12.85
CA TYR A 78 6.80 16.38 -12.50
C TYR A 78 6.92 16.93 -11.08
N GLY A 79 7.90 16.49 -10.28
CA GLY A 79 8.08 16.95 -8.90
C GLY A 79 6.92 16.56 -7.96
N VAL A 80 6.27 15.42 -8.20
CA VAL A 80 5.13 14.93 -7.40
C VAL A 80 5.56 13.76 -6.51
N PRO A 81 5.28 13.80 -5.19
CA PRO A 81 5.70 12.76 -4.24
C PRO A 81 4.85 11.48 -4.32
N VAL A 82 5.07 10.65 -5.34
CA VAL A 82 4.41 9.33 -5.50
C VAL A 82 5.20 8.24 -4.80
N THR A 83 5.36 8.37 -3.48
CA THR A 83 6.27 7.55 -2.68
C THR A 83 5.87 6.08 -2.62
N LEU A 84 4.58 5.74 -2.47
CA LEU A 84 4.17 4.34 -2.31
C LEU A 84 4.41 3.50 -3.57
N ILE A 85 4.12 4.07 -4.75
CA ILE A 85 4.34 3.36 -6.01
C ILE A 85 5.84 3.22 -6.27
N GLY A 86 6.63 4.25 -5.94
CA GLY A 86 8.09 4.19 -5.98
C GLY A 86 8.65 3.06 -5.09
N GLU A 87 8.25 3.01 -3.83
CA GLU A 87 8.67 1.94 -2.90
C GLU A 87 8.19 0.56 -3.36
N ALA A 88 6.99 0.44 -3.93
CA ALA A 88 6.52 -0.83 -4.48
C ALA A 88 7.39 -1.31 -5.65
N VAL A 89 7.99 -0.41 -6.44
CA VAL A 89 8.97 -0.75 -7.48
C VAL A 89 10.29 -1.18 -6.84
N PHE A 90 10.80 -0.42 -5.88
CA PHE A 90 12.05 -0.77 -5.19
C PHE A 90 11.96 -2.09 -4.41
N ALA A 91 10.82 -2.39 -3.79
CA ALA A 91 10.57 -3.67 -3.14
C ALA A 91 10.70 -4.85 -4.12
N ARG A 92 10.27 -4.69 -5.39
CA ARG A 92 10.49 -5.71 -6.43
C ARG A 92 11.97 -5.84 -6.77
N CYS A 93 12.68 -4.73 -6.96
CA CYS A 93 14.12 -4.74 -7.18
C CYS A 93 14.87 -5.44 -6.04
N LEU A 94 14.55 -5.13 -4.79
CA LEU A 94 15.12 -5.78 -3.61
C LEU A 94 14.81 -7.29 -3.59
N SER A 95 13.59 -7.68 -3.95
CA SER A 95 13.24 -9.11 -4.06
C SER A 95 14.09 -9.85 -5.09
N ALA A 96 14.48 -9.20 -6.19
CA ALA A 96 15.30 -9.82 -7.24
C ALA A 96 16.76 -10.08 -6.80
N LEU A 97 17.27 -9.35 -5.80
CA LEU A 97 18.59 -9.56 -5.18
C LEU A 97 18.60 -10.80 -4.25
N LYS A 98 18.04 -11.93 -4.70
CA LYS A 98 17.78 -13.10 -3.85
C LYS A 98 19.05 -13.67 -3.23
N ASP A 99 20.09 -13.88 -4.02
CA ASP A 99 21.31 -14.53 -3.56
C ASP A 99 22.06 -13.62 -2.54
N GLU A 100 22.05 -12.31 -2.79
CA GLU A 100 22.56 -11.32 -1.85
C GLU A 100 21.76 -11.31 -0.54
N ARG A 101 20.42 -11.33 -0.59
CA ARG A 101 19.57 -11.40 0.60
C ARG A 101 19.80 -12.67 1.41
N VAL A 102 19.95 -13.81 0.75
CA VAL A 102 20.25 -15.10 1.42
C VAL A 102 21.61 -15.05 2.11
N LYS A 103 22.63 -14.44 1.48
CA LYS A 103 23.94 -14.23 2.10
C LYS A 103 23.85 -13.26 3.28
N ALA A 104 23.18 -12.13 3.10
CA ALA A 104 23.02 -11.09 4.12
C ALA A 104 22.31 -11.61 5.37
N ASN A 105 21.27 -12.43 5.21
CA ASN A 105 20.52 -13.04 6.33
C ASN A 105 21.38 -13.90 7.27
N LYS A 106 22.53 -14.43 6.80
CA LYS A 106 23.44 -15.23 7.63
C LYS A 106 24.42 -14.38 8.45
N ILE A 107 24.57 -13.10 8.10
CA ILE A 107 25.63 -12.21 8.61
C ILE A 107 25.02 -11.07 9.43
N LEU A 108 23.95 -10.47 8.92
CA LEU A 108 23.34 -9.30 9.53
C LEU A 108 22.39 -9.72 10.67
N PRO A 109 22.45 -9.04 11.83
CA PRO A 109 21.53 -9.31 12.92
C PRO A 109 20.11 -8.86 12.56
N GLY A 110 19.11 -9.61 13.04
CA GLY A 110 17.70 -9.24 12.98
C GLY A 110 17.14 -8.88 14.36
N SER A 111 15.91 -8.39 14.39
CA SER A 111 15.20 -8.19 15.66
C SER A 111 14.89 -9.52 16.34
N THR A 112 15.01 -9.55 17.67
CA THR A 112 14.58 -10.68 18.51
C THR A 112 13.23 -10.43 19.18
N ASN A 113 12.61 -9.27 18.93
CA ASN A 113 11.34 -8.91 19.54
C ASN A 113 10.21 -9.76 18.96
N LYS A 114 9.34 -10.23 19.85
CA LYS A 114 8.12 -10.95 19.50
C LYS A 114 6.92 -10.12 19.93
N PHE A 115 5.92 -10.05 19.07
CA PHE A 115 4.65 -9.46 19.42
C PHE A 115 3.96 -10.31 20.48
N THR A 116 3.51 -9.66 21.56
CA THR A 116 2.83 -10.29 22.70
C THR A 116 1.41 -9.77 22.91
N GLY A 117 0.93 -8.91 22.01
CA GLY A 117 -0.41 -8.32 22.08
C GLY A 117 -1.51 -9.24 21.56
N ASP A 118 -2.73 -8.72 21.55
CA ASP A 118 -3.89 -9.46 21.05
C ASP A 118 -3.89 -9.57 19.52
N ARG A 119 -4.02 -10.82 19.03
CA ARG A 119 -4.03 -11.13 17.60
C ARG A 119 -5.19 -10.46 16.86
N LYS A 120 -6.38 -10.42 17.47
CA LYS A 120 -7.58 -9.87 16.83
C LYS A 120 -7.50 -8.34 16.73
N GLU A 121 -7.01 -7.68 17.78
CA GLU A 121 -6.72 -6.24 17.78
C GLU A 121 -5.69 -5.90 16.71
N PHE A 122 -4.59 -6.67 16.61
CA PHE A 122 -3.58 -6.47 15.57
C PHE A 122 -4.18 -6.59 14.16
N LEU A 123 -5.04 -7.59 13.92
CA LEU A 123 -5.69 -7.78 12.63
C LEU A 123 -6.63 -6.62 12.28
N ASP A 124 -7.39 -6.07 13.23
CA ASP A 124 -8.22 -4.88 12.96
C ASP A 124 -7.37 -3.65 12.66
N HIS A 125 -6.26 -3.45 13.40
CA HIS A 125 -5.31 -2.39 13.08
C HIS A 125 -4.69 -2.57 11.70
N LEU A 126 -4.33 -3.81 11.32
CA LEU A 126 -3.75 -4.12 10.03
C LEU A 126 -4.74 -3.87 8.88
N ARG A 127 -6.01 -4.24 9.07
CA ARG A 127 -7.10 -3.95 8.13
C ARG A 127 -7.26 -2.45 7.88
N LYS A 128 -7.33 -1.66 8.96
CA LYS A 128 -7.44 -0.19 8.91
C LYS A 128 -6.20 0.45 8.27
N ALA A 129 -5.00 -0.03 8.62
CA ALA A 129 -3.76 0.46 8.04
C ALA A 129 -3.67 0.16 6.53
N LEU A 130 -4.08 -1.04 6.10
CA LEU A 130 -4.15 -1.44 4.68
C LEU A 130 -5.08 -0.51 3.90
N TYR A 131 -6.28 -0.27 4.43
CA TYR A 131 -7.25 0.59 3.79
C TYR A 131 -6.79 2.05 3.71
N ALA A 132 -6.26 2.62 4.80
CA ALA A 132 -5.73 3.97 4.83
C ALA A 132 -4.54 4.16 3.87
N SER A 133 -3.63 3.17 3.81
CA SER A 133 -2.49 3.21 2.90
C SER A 133 -2.91 3.08 1.44
N LYS A 134 -3.99 2.32 1.15
CA LYS A 134 -4.63 2.32 -0.16
C LYS A 134 -5.13 3.72 -0.51
N ILE A 135 -5.86 4.40 0.38
CA ILE A 135 -6.32 5.78 0.15
C ILE A 135 -5.15 6.70 -0.22
N ILE A 136 -4.08 6.66 0.58
CA ILE A 136 -2.90 7.50 0.37
C ILE A 136 -2.22 7.20 -0.98
N SER A 137 -2.10 5.91 -1.36
CA SER A 137 -1.55 5.52 -2.66
C SER A 137 -2.36 6.11 -3.82
N TYR A 138 -3.68 6.08 -3.73
CA TYR A 138 -4.55 6.66 -4.76
C TYR A 138 -4.48 8.19 -4.76
N ALA A 139 -4.42 8.83 -3.58
CA ALA A 139 -4.24 10.27 -3.46
C ALA A 139 -2.99 10.73 -4.22
N GLN A 140 -1.86 10.04 -4.02
CA GLN A 140 -0.61 10.32 -4.74
C GLN A 140 -0.73 10.12 -6.25
N GLY A 141 -1.38 9.03 -6.69
CA GLY A 141 -1.59 8.78 -8.12
C GLY A 141 -2.45 9.85 -8.80
N PHE A 142 -3.52 10.30 -8.15
CA PHE A 142 -4.37 11.37 -8.67
C PHE A 142 -3.68 12.74 -8.62
N MET A 143 -2.81 13.00 -7.64
CA MET A 143 -1.93 14.18 -7.65
C MET A 143 -1.04 14.19 -8.90
N LEU A 144 -0.45 13.04 -9.25
CA LEU A 144 0.38 12.89 -10.44
C LEU A 144 -0.41 13.14 -11.73
N LEU A 145 -1.60 12.52 -11.85
CA LEU A 145 -2.47 12.75 -13.00
C LEU A 145 -2.81 14.23 -13.17
N ARG A 146 -3.04 14.94 -12.07
CA ARG A 146 -3.35 16.37 -12.10
C ARG A 146 -2.17 17.23 -12.54
N GLU A 147 -0.96 16.97 -12.03
CA GLU A 147 0.22 17.72 -12.47
C GLU A 147 0.55 17.41 -13.93
N ALA A 148 0.44 16.14 -14.35
CA ALA A 148 0.60 15.75 -15.74
C ALA A 148 -0.42 16.43 -16.67
N ALA A 149 -1.69 16.53 -16.24
CA ALA A 149 -2.73 17.23 -16.99
C ALA A 149 -2.39 18.70 -17.20
N LYS A 150 -1.90 19.37 -16.15
CA LYS A 150 -1.46 20.77 -16.20
C LYS A 150 -0.27 20.95 -17.13
N VAL A 151 0.79 20.15 -17.01
CA VAL A 151 2.00 20.27 -17.85
C VAL A 151 1.70 19.99 -19.32
N ASN A 152 0.83 19.02 -19.60
CA ASN A 152 0.50 18.61 -20.97
C ASN A 152 -0.74 19.31 -21.55
N ASN A 153 -1.33 20.27 -20.84
CA ASN A 153 -2.58 20.95 -21.21
C ASN A 153 -3.74 19.97 -21.53
N TRP A 154 -3.83 18.87 -20.80
CA TRP A 154 -4.94 17.92 -20.92
C TRP A 154 -6.11 18.31 -20.02
N ASN A 155 -7.33 18.18 -20.55
CA ASN A 155 -8.54 18.29 -19.76
C ASN A 155 -8.96 16.90 -19.27
N LEU A 156 -8.38 16.44 -18.16
CA LEU A 156 -8.68 15.13 -17.59
C LEU A 156 -9.94 15.17 -16.72
N ASN A 157 -10.85 14.23 -16.95
CA ASN A 157 -11.98 13.98 -16.05
C ASN A 157 -11.64 12.86 -15.06
N TYR A 158 -11.17 13.24 -13.86
CA TYR A 158 -10.75 12.30 -12.81
C TYR A 158 -11.88 11.37 -12.34
N GLY A 159 -13.12 11.87 -12.29
CA GLY A 159 -14.29 11.06 -11.95
C GLY A 159 -14.56 9.96 -12.99
N SER A 160 -14.48 10.29 -14.27
CA SER A 160 -14.61 9.31 -15.36
C SER A 160 -13.45 8.32 -15.40
N ILE A 161 -12.21 8.76 -15.15
CA ILE A 161 -11.05 7.86 -15.02
C ILE A 161 -11.30 6.83 -13.90
N ALA A 162 -11.73 7.28 -12.72
CA ALA A 162 -12.05 6.40 -11.60
C ALA A 162 -13.22 5.45 -11.93
N LEU A 163 -14.25 5.94 -12.62
CA LEU A 163 -15.39 5.13 -13.07
C LEU A 163 -14.95 3.99 -13.99
N MET A 164 -14.11 4.28 -14.99
CA MET A 164 -13.63 3.28 -15.94
C MET A 164 -12.81 2.18 -15.27
N TRP A 165 -12.15 2.47 -14.16
CA TRP A 165 -11.39 1.48 -13.39
C TRP A 165 -12.27 0.59 -12.49
N ARG A 166 -13.56 0.90 -12.29
CA ARG A 166 -14.45 0.10 -11.43
C ARG A 166 -14.67 -1.33 -11.96
N GLY A 167 -14.46 -1.57 -13.25
CA GLY A 167 -14.61 -2.88 -13.88
C GLY A 167 -13.48 -3.19 -14.86
N GLY A 168 -13.29 -4.46 -15.17
CA GLY A 168 -12.32 -4.95 -16.18
C GLY A 168 -10.84 -4.89 -15.78
N CYS A 169 -10.38 -3.81 -15.14
CA CYS A 169 -8.97 -3.65 -14.78
C CYS A 169 -8.57 -4.42 -13.50
N ILE A 170 -7.26 -4.58 -13.27
CA ILE A 170 -6.70 -5.30 -12.12
C ILE A 170 -6.99 -4.61 -10.78
N ILE A 171 -7.08 -3.28 -10.79
CA ILE A 171 -7.33 -2.48 -9.57
C ILE A 171 -8.83 -2.30 -9.24
N ARG A 172 -9.70 -3.02 -9.97
CA ARG A 172 -11.15 -2.93 -9.78
C ARG A 172 -11.55 -3.21 -8.34
N SER A 173 -12.40 -2.34 -7.79
CA SER A 173 -12.84 -2.41 -6.41
C SER A 173 -14.02 -1.48 -6.16
N ALA A 174 -14.85 -1.77 -5.15
CA ALA A 174 -15.88 -0.85 -4.66
C ALA A 174 -15.30 0.54 -4.30
N PHE A 175 -14.04 0.56 -3.85
CA PHE A 175 -13.27 1.77 -3.52
C PHE A 175 -13.25 2.85 -4.61
N LEU A 176 -13.22 2.45 -5.88
CA LEU A 176 -13.18 3.38 -7.03
C LEU A 176 -14.51 4.14 -7.22
N GLY A 177 -15.62 3.59 -6.72
CA GLY A 177 -16.89 4.32 -6.62
C GLY A 177 -16.77 5.57 -5.76
N ASN A 178 -16.12 5.44 -4.59
CA ASN A 178 -15.92 6.57 -3.68
C ASN A 178 -15.03 7.67 -4.28
N ILE A 179 -13.99 7.29 -5.04
CA ILE A 179 -13.14 8.27 -5.76
C ILE A 179 -13.96 9.02 -6.81
N LYS A 180 -14.75 8.30 -7.60
CA LYS A 180 -15.63 8.91 -8.61
C LYS A 180 -16.61 9.87 -7.95
N ASP A 181 -17.22 9.50 -6.83
CA ASP A 181 -18.17 10.35 -6.14
C ASP A 181 -17.50 11.60 -5.54
N ALA A 182 -16.27 11.49 -5.02
CA ALA A 182 -15.48 12.63 -4.55
C ALA A 182 -15.23 13.66 -5.67
N TYR A 183 -14.78 13.20 -6.85
CA TYR A 183 -14.57 14.08 -8.00
C TYR A 183 -15.87 14.55 -8.67
N THR A 184 -16.98 13.83 -8.49
CA THR A 184 -18.30 14.30 -8.93
C THR A 184 -18.76 15.47 -8.07
N LYS A 185 -18.56 15.40 -6.75
CA LYS A 185 -18.88 16.49 -5.80
C LYS A 185 -17.96 17.69 -5.99
N ASN A 186 -16.67 17.45 -6.18
CA ASN A 186 -15.69 18.51 -6.42
C ASN A 186 -14.73 18.11 -7.56
N PRO A 187 -15.01 18.54 -8.81
CA PRO A 187 -14.14 18.26 -9.95
C PRO A 187 -12.72 18.84 -9.83
N GLN A 188 -12.55 19.87 -9.00
CA GLN A 188 -11.28 20.56 -8.74
C GLN A 188 -10.60 20.08 -7.45
N LEU A 189 -11.01 18.92 -6.92
CA LEU A 189 -10.43 18.36 -5.71
C LEU A 189 -8.91 18.17 -5.87
N THR A 190 -8.16 18.85 -5.01
CA THR A 190 -6.69 18.90 -5.11
C THR A 190 -6.02 17.63 -4.61
N ASN A 191 -6.63 16.97 -3.62
CA ASN A 191 -6.16 15.71 -3.05
C ASN A 191 -7.35 14.94 -2.47
N LEU A 192 -7.40 13.63 -2.71
CA LEU A 192 -8.46 12.75 -2.18
C LEU A 192 -8.58 12.79 -0.66
N LEU A 193 -7.48 13.02 0.06
CA LEU A 193 -7.49 13.13 1.53
C LEU A 193 -8.32 14.31 2.06
N LEU A 194 -8.68 15.28 1.21
CA LEU A 194 -9.49 16.45 1.59
C LEU A 194 -10.99 16.25 1.34
N ASP A 195 -11.40 15.16 0.69
CA ASP A 195 -12.82 14.83 0.58
C ASP A 195 -13.35 14.28 1.92
N PRO A 196 -14.59 14.62 2.34
CA PRO A 196 -15.13 14.22 3.64
C PRO A 196 -15.16 12.71 3.89
N TYR A 197 -15.42 11.88 2.86
CA TYR A 197 -15.44 10.43 3.02
C TYR A 197 -14.05 9.91 3.36
N PHE A 198 -13.02 10.30 2.60
CA PHE A 198 -11.66 9.85 2.83
C PHE A 198 -11.06 10.43 4.12
N THR A 199 -11.40 11.68 4.46
CA THR A 199 -10.99 12.31 5.73
C THR A 199 -11.47 11.48 6.91
N GLU A 200 -12.75 11.07 6.93
CA GLU A 200 -13.29 10.26 8.03
C GLU A 200 -12.63 8.88 8.10
N ARG A 201 -12.38 8.23 6.94
CA ARG A 201 -11.67 6.95 6.90
C ARG A 201 -10.24 7.03 7.44
N ILE A 202 -9.54 8.11 7.15
CA ILE A 202 -8.20 8.37 7.68
C ILE A 202 -8.27 8.68 9.18
N LYS A 203 -9.24 9.48 9.63
CA LYS A 203 -9.46 9.82 11.05
C LYS A 203 -9.59 8.57 11.92
N VAL A 204 -10.33 7.56 11.48
CA VAL A 204 -10.50 6.30 12.23
C VAL A 204 -9.34 5.31 12.08
N SER A 205 -8.40 5.56 11.16
CA SER A 205 -7.36 4.59 10.77
C SER A 205 -5.92 5.05 11.04
N HIS A 206 -5.66 6.34 11.19
CA HIS A 206 -4.27 6.85 11.30
C HIS A 206 -3.53 6.28 12.52
N ASN A 207 -4.22 6.08 13.65
CA ASN A 207 -3.62 5.44 14.83
C ASN A 207 -3.25 3.97 14.55
N SER A 208 -4.08 3.25 13.79
CA SER A 208 -3.77 1.89 13.34
C SER A 208 -2.54 1.85 12.45
N MET A 209 -2.38 2.81 11.53
CA MET A 209 -1.17 2.90 10.70
C MET A 209 0.08 3.04 11.57
N ARG A 210 0.04 3.90 12.61
CA ARG A 210 1.16 4.09 13.55
C ARG A 210 1.50 2.80 14.30
N LYS A 211 0.48 2.14 14.86
CA LYS A 211 0.66 0.87 15.57
C LYS A 211 1.32 -0.18 14.68
N ILE A 212 0.83 -0.35 13.45
CA ILE A 212 1.35 -1.35 12.51
C ILE A 212 2.78 -1.02 12.07
N VAL A 213 3.09 0.23 11.71
CA VAL A 213 4.44 0.63 11.32
C VAL A 213 5.43 0.48 12.49
N ALA A 214 5.02 0.88 13.70
CA ALA A 214 5.85 0.75 14.89
C ALA A 214 6.12 -0.72 15.23
N GLU A 215 5.09 -1.56 15.28
CA GLU A 215 5.25 -2.98 15.61
C GLU A 215 6.07 -3.71 14.54
N ALA A 216 5.85 -3.40 13.26
CA ALA A 216 6.64 -3.95 12.17
C ALA A 216 8.13 -3.61 12.33
N ALA A 217 8.45 -2.36 12.65
CA ALA A 217 9.82 -1.93 12.90
C ALA A 217 10.43 -2.62 14.13
N LEU A 218 9.67 -2.72 15.23
CA LEU A 218 10.12 -3.39 16.46
C LEU A 218 10.40 -4.88 16.22
N CYS A 219 9.55 -5.58 15.47
CA CYS A 219 9.72 -6.99 15.12
C CYS A 219 10.68 -7.23 13.94
N GLY A 220 11.22 -6.18 13.31
CA GLY A 220 12.13 -6.31 12.17
C GLY A 220 11.47 -6.81 10.88
N VAL A 221 10.16 -6.61 10.71
CA VAL A 221 9.42 -6.96 9.49
C VAL A 221 9.35 -5.74 8.56
N PRO A 222 9.92 -5.80 7.34
CA PRO A 222 9.94 -4.66 6.42
C PRO A 222 8.54 -4.31 5.91
N THR A 223 8.16 -3.05 6.06
CA THR A 223 6.84 -2.53 5.66
C THR A 223 6.96 -1.19 4.91
N SER A 224 7.87 -1.13 3.94
CA SER A 224 8.20 0.06 3.13
C SER A 224 6.99 0.89 2.66
N ALA A 225 5.94 0.26 2.13
CA ALA A 225 4.77 0.95 1.63
C ALA A 225 3.87 1.46 2.77
N PHE A 226 3.71 0.71 3.87
CA PHE A 226 3.04 1.24 5.07
C PHE A 226 3.80 2.41 5.69
N SER A 227 5.12 2.29 5.84
CA SER A 227 5.98 3.33 6.41
C SER A 227 5.92 4.62 5.60
N THR A 228 6.03 4.51 4.27
CA THR A 228 5.95 5.69 3.38
C THR A 228 4.55 6.28 3.27
N ALA A 229 3.49 5.49 3.44
CA ALA A 229 2.13 6.02 3.58
C ALA A 229 1.99 6.89 4.81
N LEU A 230 2.46 6.40 5.96
CA LEU A 230 2.43 7.17 7.20
C LEU A 230 3.26 8.45 7.09
N ALA A 231 4.49 8.34 6.57
CA ALA A 231 5.38 9.48 6.37
C ALA A 231 4.79 10.53 5.41
N PHE A 232 4.18 10.10 4.30
CA PHE A 232 3.50 11.01 3.39
C PHE A 232 2.32 11.70 4.06
N TYR A 233 1.46 10.96 4.79
CA TYR A 233 0.31 11.54 5.47
C TYR A 233 0.73 12.60 6.49
N ASP A 234 1.72 12.31 7.33
CA ASP A 234 2.23 13.27 8.31
C ASP A 234 2.93 14.46 7.66
N GLY A 235 3.66 14.23 6.56
CA GLY A 235 4.28 15.31 5.77
C GLY A 235 3.23 16.22 5.12
N TYR A 236 2.18 15.65 4.55
CA TYR A 236 1.15 16.38 3.80
C TYR A 236 0.26 17.25 4.70
N ARG A 237 0.01 16.82 5.94
CA ARG A 237 -0.81 17.57 6.91
C ARG A 237 -0.01 18.53 7.81
N SER A 238 1.31 18.55 7.68
CA SER A 238 2.17 19.42 8.49
C SER A 238 2.15 20.83 7.91
N GLU A 239 1.78 21.82 8.72
CA GLU A 239 1.87 23.23 8.33
C GLU A 239 3.33 23.66 8.10
N PHE A 240 4.25 23.12 8.92
CA PHE A 240 5.68 23.40 8.84
C PHE A 240 6.48 22.11 8.74
N LEU A 241 7.35 22.03 7.73
CA LEU A 241 8.32 20.96 7.54
C LEU A 241 9.74 21.48 7.79
N PRO A 242 10.71 20.60 8.12
CA PRO A 242 12.10 21.00 8.40
C PRO A 242 12.90 21.46 7.16
N ALA A 243 12.22 21.73 6.03
CA ALA A 243 12.84 22.20 4.80
C ALA A 243 13.42 23.63 4.93
N ASN A 244 13.07 24.38 5.97
CA ASN A 244 13.73 25.64 6.30
C ASN A 244 15.24 25.45 6.56
N LEU A 245 15.66 24.36 7.21
CA LEU A 245 17.08 24.06 7.39
C LEU A 245 17.76 23.72 6.05
N LEU A 246 17.10 22.94 5.20
CA LEU A 246 17.60 22.64 3.85
C LEU A 246 17.78 23.92 3.01
N GLN A 247 16.86 24.88 3.14
CA GLN A 247 16.96 26.18 2.48
C GLN A 247 18.09 27.05 3.06
N ALA A 248 18.36 26.97 4.37
CA ALA A 248 19.46 27.71 4.99
C ALA A 248 20.85 27.16 4.64
N GLN A 249 20.94 25.85 4.33
CA GLN A 249 22.20 25.19 3.96
C GLN A 249 22.64 25.43 2.51
N ARG A 250 21.74 25.88 1.61
CA ARG A 250 21.98 26.06 0.17
C ARG A 250 22.14 27.53 -0.19
#